data_AF-A0A368GM29-F1
#
_entry.id   AF-A0A368GM29-F1
#
_cell.length_a   1.000
_cell.length_b   1.000
_cell.length_c   1.000
_cell.angle_alpha   90.00
_cell.angle_beta   90.00
_cell.angle_gamma   90.00
#
_symmetry.space_group_name_H-M   'P 1'
#
loop_
_entity.id
_entity.type
_entity.pdbx_description
1 polymer ?
#
loop_
_entity_poly.entity_id
_entity_poly.type
_entity_poly.pdbx_seq_one_letter_code
_entity_poly.pdbx_strand_id
1 'polypeptide(L)'
;MKNLRDRIRVERQISSLKYSLSVDALQLSDEYQNRIEVLKKLGYVDRTGMVTFKGRVACEIHHQELLITELILSKKLHERSPAEVAAMLSATTCQYKGGDGPKFEKDSVFEQLREDVQSTNRMIESVASSLRVRIADVGDELRYDLMEVVYHWAGGMPFSEIMTLTDAQEGLIVRCIQRLGEVCKDVRNAARIVGDPALHEKMEQVSAAIKRDIVFAASLYTSM
;
A
#
# COMPACT_ATOMS: atom_id res chain seq x y z
N MET A 1 -5.00 31.07 50.56
CA MET A 1 -5.77 31.33 49.32
C MET A 1 -4.99 31.09 48.02
N LYS A 2 -3.70 31.47 47.90
CA LYS A 2 -2.88 31.23 46.68
C LYS A 2 -2.78 29.74 46.28
N ASN A 3 -2.40 28.87 47.23
CA ASN A 3 -2.29 27.41 47.02
C ASN A 3 -3.56 26.72 46.50
N LEU A 4 -4.75 27.17 46.91
CA LEU A 4 -6.01 26.57 46.44
C LEU A 4 -6.29 26.94 44.99
N ARG A 5 -5.99 28.18 44.58
CA ARG A 5 -6.13 28.63 43.19
C ARG A 5 -5.14 27.91 42.28
N ASP A 6 -3.91 27.75 42.74
CA ASP A 6 -2.87 27.03 41.99
C ASP A 6 -3.24 25.55 41.82
N ARG A 7 -3.74 24.91 42.88
CA ARG A 7 -4.26 23.53 42.79
C ARG A 7 -5.43 23.39 41.82
N ILE A 8 -6.43 24.27 41.88
CA ILE A 8 -7.57 24.26 40.95
C ILE A 8 -7.11 24.50 39.50
N ARG A 9 -6.13 25.37 39.28
CA ARG A 9 -5.55 25.61 37.95
C ARG A 9 -4.88 24.35 37.40
N VAL A 10 -4.05 23.70 38.22
CA VAL A 10 -3.35 22.46 37.84
C VAL A 10 -4.35 21.33 37.61
N GLU A 11 -5.36 21.17 38.46
CA GLU A 11 -6.43 20.17 38.27
C GLU A 11 -7.21 20.40 36.97
N ARG A 12 -7.52 21.67 36.62
CA ARG A 12 -8.14 22.01 35.32
C ARG A 12 -7.22 21.71 34.14
N GLN A 13 -5.92 22.01 34.25
CA GLN A 13 -4.95 21.68 33.21
C GLN A 13 -4.82 20.17 33.02
N ILE A 14 -4.77 19.39 34.10
CA ILE A 14 -4.76 17.92 34.06
C ILE A 14 -6.03 17.39 33.40
N SER A 15 -7.21 17.89 33.78
CA SER A 15 -8.48 17.47 33.16
C SER A 15 -8.55 17.82 31.67
N SER A 16 -8.07 19.01 31.28
CA SER A 16 -7.98 19.41 29.87
C SER A 16 -7.02 18.52 29.08
N LEU A 17 -5.86 18.19 29.65
CA LEU A 17 -4.87 17.32 29.02
C LEU A 17 -5.38 15.87 28.89
N LYS A 18 -6.04 15.37 29.94
CA LYS A 18 -6.72 14.05 29.90
C LYS A 18 -7.80 14.01 28.84
N TYR A 19 -8.58 15.08 28.69
CA TYR A 19 -9.57 15.18 27.62
C TYR A 19 -8.91 15.22 26.24
N SER A 20 -7.87 16.03 26.02
CA SER A 20 -7.18 16.08 24.73
C SER A 20 -6.50 14.76 24.32
N LEU A 21 -6.20 13.89 25.29
CA LEU A 21 -5.66 12.55 25.07
C LEU A 21 -6.76 11.47 24.94
N SER A 22 -8.03 11.83 25.12
CA SER A 22 -9.15 10.89 25.06
C SER A 22 -9.59 10.58 23.63
N VAL A 23 -10.23 9.42 23.45
CA VAL A 23 -10.86 9.01 22.18
C VAL A 23 -11.93 10.01 21.74
N ASP A 24 -12.63 10.63 22.70
CA ASP A 24 -13.65 11.64 22.42
C ASP A 24 -13.05 12.88 21.76
N ALA A 25 -11.86 13.32 22.19
CA ALA A 25 -11.15 14.42 21.55
C ALA A 25 -10.63 14.05 20.14
N LEU A 26 -10.28 12.78 19.90
CA LEU A 26 -9.91 12.28 18.57
C LEU A 26 -11.12 12.24 17.62
N GLN A 27 -12.29 11.80 18.09
CA GLN A 27 -13.52 11.82 17.29
C GLN A 27 -13.99 13.25 16.95
N LEU A 28 -13.68 14.20 17.83
CA LEU A 28 -13.92 15.63 17.61
C LEU A 28 -12.85 16.29 16.74
N SER A 29 -11.78 15.59 16.38
CA SER A 29 -10.76 16.14 15.49
C SER A 29 -11.33 16.28 14.08
N ASP A 30 -11.22 17.50 13.54
CA ASP A 30 -11.57 17.79 12.15
C ASP A 30 -10.87 16.82 11.18
N GLU A 31 -9.64 16.39 11.49
CA GLU A 31 -8.90 15.44 10.67
C GLU A 31 -9.58 14.07 10.60
N TYR A 32 -10.06 13.55 11.74
CA TYR A 32 -10.75 12.26 11.79
C TYR A 32 -12.06 12.32 10.99
N GLN A 33 -12.85 13.38 11.20
CA GLN A 33 -14.10 13.57 10.47
C GLN A 33 -13.87 13.71 8.96
N ASN A 34 -12.85 14.48 8.56
CA ASN A 34 -12.51 14.64 7.16
C ASN A 34 -12.04 13.29 6.53
N ARG A 35 -11.28 12.46 7.26
CA ARG A 35 -10.91 11.10 6.79
C ARG A 35 -12.13 10.20 6.61
N ILE A 36 -13.11 10.25 7.52
CA ILE A 36 -14.38 9.52 7.36
C ILE A 36 -15.13 10.01 6.12
N GLU A 37 -15.17 11.31 5.88
CA GLU A 37 -15.81 11.87 4.67
C GLU A 37 -15.08 11.43 3.38
N VAL A 38 -13.76 11.28 3.40
CA VAL A 38 -13.02 10.69 2.27
C VAL A 38 -13.46 9.25 2.02
N LEU A 39 -13.52 8.42 3.07
CA LEU A 39 -13.98 7.03 2.96
C LEU A 39 -15.43 6.94 2.46
N LYS A 40 -16.30 7.87 2.87
CA LYS A 40 -17.67 7.97 2.35
C LYS A 40 -17.71 8.36 0.88
N LYS A 41 -16.93 9.36 0.46
CA LYS A 41 -16.85 9.79 -0.95
C LYS A 41 -16.30 8.71 -1.86
N LEU A 42 -15.31 7.95 -1.40
CA LEU A 42 -14.73 6.83 -2.14
C LEU A 42 -15.59 5.55 -2.08
N GLY A 43 -16.63 5.55 -1.25
CA GLY A 43 -17.61 4.46 -1.15
C GLY A 43 -17.16 3.28 -0.28
N TYR A 44 -16.15 3.44 0.58
CA TYR A 44 -15.74 2.42 1.57
C TYR A 44 -16.69 2.37 2.78
N VAL A 45 -17.30 3.51 3.11
CA VAL A 45 -18.31 3.65 4.17
C VAL A 45 -19.55 4.30 3.57
N ASP A 46 -20.74 3.88 3.98
CA ASP A 46 -21.98 4.49 3.50
C ASP A 46 -22.38 5.74 4.31
N ARG A 47 -23.52 6.35 3.95
CA ARG A 47 -24.03 7.56 4.62
C ARG A 47 -24.42 7.33 6.07
N THR A 48 -24.71 6.08 6.46
CA THR A 48 -25.09 5.68 7.81
C THR A 48 -23.89 5.34 8.69
N GLY A 49 -22.68 5.31 8.11
CA GLY A 49 -21.45 4.92 8.80
C GLY A 49 -21.16 3.43 8.74
N MET A 50 -21.89 2.66 7.94
CA MET A 50 -21.68 1.22 7.78
C MET A 50 -20.63 0.93 6.71
N VAL A 51 -19.80 -0.09 6.96
CA VAL A 51 -18.78 -0.55 6.02
C VAL A 51 -19.45 -1.17 4.79
N THR A 52 -19.10 -0.70 3.60
CA THR A 52 -19.65 -1.21 2.35
C THR A 52 -18.93 -2.48 1.90
N PHE A 53 -19.39 -3.09 0.80
CA PHE A 53 -18.64 -4.17 0.15
C PHE A 53 -17.19 -3.77 -0.20
N LYS A 54 -17.01 -2.59 -0.78
CA LYS A 54 -15.69 -2.03 -1.09
C LYS A 54 -14.84 -1.82 0.18
N GLY A 55 -15.47 -1.36 1.26
CA GLY A 55 -14.90 -1.33 2.61
C GLY A 55 -14.37 -2.69 3.07
N ARG A 56 -15.18 -3.74 2.95
CA ARG A 56 -14.80 -5.11 3.33
C ARG A 56 -13.63 -5.66 2.52
N VAL A 57 -13.56 -5.33 1.23
CA VAL A 57 -12.42 -5.72 0.38
C VAL A 57 -11.13 -5.04 0.86
N ALA A 58 -11.19 -3.74 1.20
CA ALA A 58 -10.02 -3.03 1.72
C ALA A 58 -9.54 -3.57 3.07
N CYS A 59 -10.42 -4.10 3.91
CA CYS A 59 -10.03 -4.71 5.19
C CYS A 59 -9.12 -5.94 5.04
N GLU A 60 -9.01 -6.55 3.85
CA GLU A 60 -8.08 -7.66 3.60
C GLU A 60 -6.68 -7.19 3.17
N ILE A 61 -6.49 -5.89 2.96
CA ILE A 61 -5.22 -5.31 2.52
C ILE A 61 -4.57 -4.62 3.73
N HIS A 62 -3.30 -4.92 4.00
CA HIS A 62 -2.57 -4.37 5.16
C HIS A 62 -1.56 -3.28 4.80
N HIS A 63 -1.32 -3.05 3.51
CA HIS A 63 -0.39 -2.04 3.02
C HIS A 63 -0.99 -1.36 1.79
N GLN A 64 -1.05 -0.03 1.78
CA GLN A 64 -1.59 0.74 0.64
C GLN A 64 -3.03 0.35 0.29
N GLU A 65 -3.89 0.28 1.31
CA GLU A 65 -5.20 -0.37 1.29
C GLU A 65 -6.13 0.24 0.25
N LEU A 66 -6.21 1.57 0.20
CA LEU A 66 -7.05 2.27 -0.77
C LEU A 66 -6.56 2.04 -2.20
N LEU A 67 -5.27 2.25 -2.45
CA LEU A 67 -4.67 2.13 -3.78
C LEU A 67 -4.86 0.73 -4.35
N ILE A 68 -4.51 -0.30 -3.59
CA ILE A 68 -4.61 -1.69 -4.03
C ILE A 68 -6.07 -2.09 -4.23
N THR A 69 -6.98 -1.66 -3.35
CA THR A 69 -8.41 -1.95 -3.52
C THR A 69 -8.97 -1.31 -4.78
N GLU A 70 -8.60 -0.07 -5.09
CA GLU A 70 -9.01 0.57 -6.35
C GLU A 70 -8.41 -0.15 -7.57
N LEU A 71 -7.14 -0.61 -7.51
CA LEU A 71 -6.53 -1.38 -8.61
C LEU A 71 -7.26 -2.71 -8.86
N ILE A 72 -7.70 -3.39 -7.80
CA ILE A 72 -8.51 -4.62 -7.87
C ILE A 72 -9.87 -4.31 -8.53
N LEU A 73 -10.61 -3.33 -7.99
CA LEU A 73 -11.99 -3.06 -8.40
C LEU A 73 -12.10 -2.38 -9.78
N SER A 74 -11.05 -1.66 -10.21
CA SER A 74 -10.93 -1.13 -11.57
C SER A 74 -10.48 -2.17 -12.60
N LYS A 75 -10.21 -3.42 -12.18
CA LYS A 75 -9.75 -4.53 -13.01
C LYS A 75 -8.42 -4.29 -13.74
N LYS A 76 -7.61 -3.32 -13.30
CA LYS A 76 -6.28 -3.04 -13.87
C LYS A 76 -5.32 -4.22 -13.74
N LEU A 77 -5.51 -5.08 -12.74
CA LEU A 77 -4.70 -6.30 -12.57
C LEU A 77 -5.07 -7.41 -13.59
N HIS A 78 -6.28 -7.37 -14.16
CA HIS A 78 -6.79 -8.44 -15.03
C HIS A 78 -6.18 -8.43 -16.41
N GLU A 79 -5.85 -7.24 -16.92
CA GLU A 79 -5.29 -7.05 -18.27
C GLU A 79 -3.78 -7.34 -18.33
N ARG A 80 -3.14 -7.54 -17.18
CA ARG A 80 -1.69 -7.69 -17.04
C ARG A 80 -1.27 -9.14 -16.81
N SER A 81 -0.11 -9.53 -17.33
CA SER A 81 0.52 -10.82 -17.05
C SER A 81 0.98 -10.92 -15.57
N PRO A 82 1.27 -12.12 -15.05
CA PRO A 82 1.78 -12.26 -13.69
C PRO A 82 3.06 -11.44 -13.42
N ALA A 83 3.99 -11.38 -14.38
CA ALA A 83 5.20 -10.59 -14.23
C ALA A 83 4.91 -9.08 -14.19
N GLU A 84 3.98 -8.61 -15.02
CA GLU A 84 3.52 -7.21 -15.01
C GLU A 84 2.79 -6.85 -13.72
N VAL A 85 1.96 -7.74 -13.17
CA VAL A 85 1.30 -7.53 -11.86
C VAL A 85 2.34 -7.46 -10.74
N ALA A 86 3.34 -8.34 -10.74
CA ALA A 86 4.44 -8.31 -9.77
C ALA A 86 5.18 -6.96 -9.84
N ALA A 87 5.54 -6.53 -11.05
CA ALA A 87 6.23 -5.27 -11.30
C ALA A 87 5.39 -4.06 -10.85
N MET A 88 4.10 -4.05 -11.17
CA MET A 88 3.18 -2.98 -10.78
C MET A 88 3.01 -2.86 -9.26
N LEU A 89 2.79 -3.98 -8.57
CA LEU A 89 2.63 -3.99 -7.11
C LEU A 89 3.96 -3.72 -6.37
N SER A 90 5.11 -3.99 -6.99
CA SER A 90 6.42 -3.67 -6.40
C SER A 90 6.56 -2.18 -6.06
N ALA A 91 5.87 -1.31 -6.81
CA ALA A 91 5.87 0.14 -6.57
C ALA A 91 5.41 0.52 -5.16
N THR A 92 4.52 -0.30 -4.57
CA THR A 92 4.01 -0.10 -3.21
C THR A 92 4.98 -0.58 -2.13
N THR A 93 5.88 -1.51 -2.44
CA THR A 93 6.73 -2.20 -1.43
C THR A 93 8.19 -1.77 -1.48
N CYS A 94 8.60 -1.14 -2.58
CA CYS A 94 9.94 -0.65 -2.82
C CYS A 94 10.34 0.44 -1.81
N GLN A 95 11.41 0.17 -1.06
CA GLN A 95 12.02 1.10 -0.12
C GLN A 95 13.25 1.81 -0.69
N TYR A 96 13.76 1.34 -1.82
CA TYR A 96 14.92 1.91 -2.49
C TYR A 96 14.51 3.14 -3.28
N LYS A 97 15.28 4.23 -3.14
CA LYS A 97 15.12 5.45 -3.92
C LYS A 97 16.44 5.73 -4.63
N GLY A 98 16.49 5.44 -5.92
CA GLY A 98 17.58 5.86 -6.80
C GLY A 98 17.51 7.36 -7.03
N GLY A 99 18.62 7.95 -7.51
CA GLY A 99 18.77 9.40 -7.68
C GLY A 99 17.64 10.06 -8.48
N ASP A 100 17.72 10.02 -9.80
CA ASP A 100 16.72 10.63 -10.71
C ASP A 100 15.42 9.81 -10.83
N GLY A 101 15.31 8.67 -10.13
CA GLY A 101 14.27 7.66 -10.34
C GLY A 101 14.39 6.95 -11.70
N PRO A 102 13.57 5.92 -11.94
CA PRO A 102 13.61 5.17 -13.20
C PRO A 102 13.05 6.01 -14.36
N LYS A 103 13.72 5.91 -15.52
CA LYS A 103 13.29 6.55 -16.77
C LYS A 103 12.82 5.46 -17.71
N PHE A 104 11.51 5.35 -17.87
CA PHE A 104 10.90 4.41 -18.82
C PHE A 104 10.70 5.11 -20.17
N GLU A 105 10.91 4.37 -21.26
CA GLU A 105 10.60 4.87 -22.59
C GLU A 105 9.10 5.13 -22.73
N LYS A 106 8.77 6.18 -23.49
CA LYS A 106 7.38 6.49 -23.81
C LYS A 106 6.74 5.30 -24.52
N ASP A 107 5.52 4.95 -24.11
CA ASP A 107 4.74 3.82 -24.61
C ASP A 107 5.24 2.42 -24.21
N SER A 108 6.33 2.33 -23.44
CA SER A 108 6.80 1.05 -22.87
C SER A 108 5.79 0.44 -21.89
N VAL A 109 5.86 -0.88 -21.70
CA VAL A 109 5.03 -1.59 -20.72
C VAL A 109 5.20 -1.00 -19.33
N PHE A 110 6.43 -0.68 -18.91
CA PHE A 110 6.71 -0.11 -17.59
C PHE A 110 6.06 1.26 -17.39
N GLU A 111 6.04 2.12 -18.41
CA GLU A 111 5.37 3.41 -18.32
C GLU A 111 3.84 3.23 -18.24
N GLN A 112 3.27 2.25 -18.95
CA GLN A 112 1.84 1.93 -18.83
C GLN A 112 1.49 1.43 -17.42
N LEU A 113 2.30 0.53 -16.85
CA LEU A 113 2.11 0.03 -15.48
C LEU A 113 2.23 1.16 -14.44
N ARG A 114 3.20 2.05 -14.63
CA ARG A 114 3.35 3.25 -13.80
C ARG A 114 2.12 4.13 -13.88
N GLU A 115 1.63 4.43 -15.08
CA GLU A 115 0.46 5.27 -15.29
C GLU A 115 -0.81 4.64 -14.69
N ASP A 116 -0.95 3.31 -14.73
CA ASP A 116 -2.05 2.60 -14.08
C ASP A 116 -2.06 2.83 -12.55
N VAL A 117 -0.90 2.78 -11.91
CA VAL A 117 -0.78 3.06 -10.47
C VAL A 117 -0.99 4.55 -10.18
N GLN A 118 -0.34 5.42 -10.95
CA GLN A 118 -0.38 6.88 -10.71
C GLN A 118 -1.76 7.48 -10.97
N SER A 119 -2.48 7.05 -11.99
CA SER A 119 -3.83 7.52 -12.27
C SER A 119 -4.80 7.15 -11.15
N THR A 120 -4.67 5.95 -10.59
CA THR A 120 -5.44 5.50 -9.42
C THR A 120 -5.08 6.32 -8.18
N ASN A 121 -3.80 6.54 -7.92
CA ASN A 121 -3.34 7.38 -6.81
C ASN A 121 -3.87 8.81 -6.92
N ARG A 122 -3.77 9.43 -8.11
CA ARG A 122 -4.30 10.78 -8.39
C ARG A 122 -5.80 10.88 -8.13
N MET A 123 -6.57 9.84 -8.46
CA MET A 123 -8.01 9.80 -8.16
C MET A 123 -8.28 9.84 -6.66
N ILE A 124 -7.57 9.03 -5.87
CA ILE A 124 -7.69 9.00 -4.40
C ILE A 124 -7.27 10.34 -3.79
N GLU A 125 -6.12 10.89 -4.22
CA GLU A 125 -5.60 12.17 -3.76
C GLU A 125 -6.52 13.35 -4.11
N SER A 126 -7.17 13.32 -5.28
CA SER A 126 -8.14 14.34 -5.69
C SER A 126 -9.32 14.40 -4.72
N VAL A 127 -9.86 13.23 -4.33
CA VAL A 127 -10.95 13.15 -3.36
C VAL A 127 -10.48 13.64 -1.99
N ALA A 128 -9.30 13.22 -1.53
CA ALA A 128 -8.73 13.63 -0.25
C ALA A 128 -8.47 15.14 -0.15
N SER A 129 -7.86 15.70 -1.19
CA SER A 129 -7.53 17.12 -1.29
C SER A 129 -8.80 17.99 -1.30
N SER A 130 -9.89 17.50 -1.91
CA SER A 130 -11.20 18.18 -1.88
C SER A 130 -11.78 18.35 -0.46
N LEU A 131 -11.29 17.55 0.49
CA LEU A 131 -11.69 17.56 1.90
C LEU A 131 -10.58 18.04 2.84
N ARG A 132 -9.51 18.63 2.29
CA ARG A 132 -8.33 19.13 3.04
C ARG A 132 -7.66 18.04 3.90
N VAL A 133 -7.80 16.78 3.50
CA VAL A 133 -7.09 15.66 4.10
C VAL A 133 -5.81 15.43 3.33
N ARG A 134 -4.68 15.43 4.03
CA ARG A 134 -3.47 14.83 3.50
C ARG A 134 -3.51 13.35 3.87
N ILE A 135 -3.67 12.48 2.88
CA ILE A 135 -3.41 11.07 3.08
C ILE A 135 -1.90 10.92 3.04
N ALA A 136 -1.28 10.86 4.22
CA ALA A 136 0.10 10.39 4.30
C ALA A 136 0.15 8.97 3.70
N ASP A 137 1.25 8.65 3.04
CA ASP A 137 1.62 7.32 2.55
C ASP A 137 1.15 6.91 1.14
N VAL A 138 -0.01 7.33 0.61
CA VAL A 138 -0.50 6.72 -0.66
C VAL A 138 0.34 7.09 -1.90
N GLY A 139 0.83 8.32 -2.00
CA GLY A 139 1.66 8.78 -3.12
C GLY A 139 3.16 8.91 -2.80
N ASP A 140 3.50 9.40 -1.61
CA ASP A 140 4.88 9.70 -1.19
C ASP A 140 5.73 8.43 -0.99
N GLU A 141 5.11 7.26 -0.82
CA GLU A 141 5.80 5.97 -0.68
C GLU A 141 6.00 5.20 -1.99
N LEU A 142 5.35 5.62 -3.08
CA LEU A 142 5.42 4.89 -4.35
C LEU A 142 6.80 5.07 -4.98
N ARG A 143 7.52 3.97 -5.14
CA ARG A 143 8.86 3.95 -5.74
C ARG A 143 8.93 2.92 -6.84
N TYR A 144 9.23 3.38 -8.05
CA TYR A 144 9.20 2.55 -9.25
C TYR A 144 10.58 1.94 -9.57
N ASP A 145 11.59 2.25 -8.77
CA ASP A 145 13.02 1.96 -9.02
C ASP A 145 13.33 0.47 -9.19
N LEU A 146 12.54 -0.41 -8.58
CA LEU A 146 12.70 -1.87 -8.69
C LEU A 146 11.64 -2.52 -9.59
N MET A 147 10.84 -1.74 -10.31
CA MET A 147 9.75 -2.27 -11.14
C MET A 147 10.26 -3.23 -12.22
N GLU A 148 11.29 -2.83 -12.97
CA GLU A 148 11.91 -3.64 -14.01
C GLU A 148 12.64 -4.87 -13.43
N VAL A 149 13.34 -4.69 -12.30
CA VAL A 149 14.00 -5.77 -11.56
C VAL A 149 13.00 -6.87 -11.17
N VAL A 150 11.85 -6.48 -10.61
CA VAL A 150 10.81 -7.42 -10.18
C VAL A 150 10.10 -8.07 -11.37
N TYR A 151 9.91 -7.33 -12.47
CA TYR A 151 9.38 -7.89 -13.72
C TYR A 151 10.25 -9.06 -14.21
N HIS A 152 11.56 -8.84 -14.35
CA HIS A 152 12.49 -9.88 -14.80
C HIS A 152 12.64 -11.01 -13.79
N TRP A 153 12.59 -10.71 -12.49
CA TRP A 153 12.57 -11.73 -11.45
C TRP A 153 11.36 -12.66 -11.58
N ALA A 154 10.16 -12.09 -11.72
CA ALA A 154 8.94 -12.86 -11.94
C ALA A 154 8.95 -13.59 -13.30
N GLY A 155 9.67 -13.06 -14.30
CA GLY A 155 9.93 -13.72 -15.58
C GLY A 155 10.95 -14.87 -15.53
N GLY A 156 11.58 -15.13 -14.37
CA GLY A 156 12.51 -16.25 -14.18
C GLY A 156 14.01 -15.92 -14.37
N MET A 157 14.37 -14.65 -14.57
CA MET A 157 15.78 -14.23 -14.72
C MET A 157 16.60 -14.50 -13.44
N PRO A 158 17.80 -15.11 -13.51
CA PRO A 158 18.62 -15.40 -12.33
C PRO A 158 18.90 -14.17 -11.45
N PHE A 159 19.07 -14.37 -10.13
CA PHE A 159 19.31 -13.27 -9.19
C PHE A 159 20.57 -12.46 -9.58
N SER A 160 21.60 -13.16 -10.06
CA SER A 160 22.85 -12.56 -10.58
C SER A 160 22.65 -11.56 -11.70
N GLU A 161 21.66 -11.76 -12.57
CA GLU A 161 21.41 -10.90 -13.72
C GLU A 161 20.54 -9.70 -13.32
N ILE A 162 19.48 -9.90 -12.53
CA ILE A 162 18.62 -8.79 -12.11
C ILE A 162 19.36 -7.77 -11.23
N MET A 163 20.40 -8.19 -10.51
CA MET A 163 21.26 -7.29 -9.73
C MET A 163 22.03 -6.30 -10.61
N THR A 164 22.27 -6.63 -11.88
CA THR A 164 22.96 -5.73 -12.81
C THR A 164 22.06 -4.65 -13.41
N LEU A 165 20.73 -4.77 -13.21
CA LEU A 165 19.73 -3.83 -13.73
C LEU A 165 19.52 -2.63 -12.80
N THR A 166 20.07 -2.66 -11.58
CA THR A 166 19.89 -1.62 -10.57
C THR A 166 21.15 -1.45 -9.74
N ASP A 167 21.34 -0.26 -9.17
CA ASP A 167 22.37 0.04 -8.17
C ASP A 167 21.88 -0.20 -6.72
N ALA A 168 20.65 -0.69 -6.55
CA ALA A 168 20.13 -1.06 -5.25
C ALA A 168 20.92 -2.22 -4.62
N GLN A 169 21.19 -2.12 -3.33
CA GLN A 169 21.76 -3.24 -2.56
C GLN A 169 20.83 -4.47 -2.61
N GLU A 170 21.42 -5.65 -2.70
CA GLU A 170 20.73 -6.94 -2.84
C GLU A 170 19.69 -7.17 -1.75
N GLY A 171 20.01 -6.79 -0.51
CA GLY A 171 19.10 -6.88 0.62
C GLY A 171 17.82 -6.04 0.45
N LEU A 172 17.89 -4.91 -0.27
CA LEU A 172 16.71 -4.09 -0.58
C LEU A 172 15.85 -4.76 -1.66
N ILE A 173 16.47 -5.40 -2.65
CA ILE A 173 15.77 -6.18 -3.68
C ILE A 173 15.03 -7.35 -3.02
N VAL A 174 15.73 -8.15 -2.19
CA VAL A 174 15.14 -9.28 -1.46
C VAL A 174 13.98 -8.82 -0.58
N ARG A 175 14.15 -7.75 0.19
CA ARG A 175 13.10 -7.22 1.07
C ARG A 175 11.89 -6.71 0.29
N CYS A 176 12.11 -6.06 -0.85
CA CYS A 176 11.04 -5.63 -1.76
C CYS A 176 10.19 -6.84 -2.19
N ILE A 177 10.84 -7.91 -2.68
CA ILE A 177 10.14 -9.11 -3.16
C ILE A 177 9.43 -9.86 -2.01
N GLN A 178 10.03 -9.93 -0.82
CA GLN A 178 9.38 -10.55 0.35
C GLN A 178 8.11 -9.79 0.77
N ARG A 179 8.18 -8.45 0.84
CA ARG A 179 6.99 -7.61 1.14
C ARG A 179 5.94 -7.72 0.04
N LEU A 180 6.36 -7.79 -1.22
CA LEU A 180 5.46 -8.05 -2.35
C LEU A 180 4.74 -9.39 -2.18
N GLY A 181 5.41 -10.41 -1.64
CA GLY A 181 4.79 -11.71 -1.32
C GLY A 181 3.63 -11.61 -0.33
N GLU A 182 3.73 -10.74 0.67
CA GLU A 182 2.63 -10.47 1.61
C GLU A 182 1.49 -9.69 0.94
N VAL A 183 1.81 -8.66 0.15
CA VAL A 183 0.80 -7.94 -0.65
C VAL A 183 0.07 -8.90 -1.60
N CYS A 184 0.76 -9.86 -2.20
CA CYS A 184 0.13 -10.85 -3.08
C CYS A 184 -0.88 -11.74 -2.33
N LYS A 185 -0.57 -12.08 -1.07
CA LYS A 185 -1.46 -12.85 -0.20
C LYS A 185 -2.71 -12.05 0.15
N ASP A 186 -2.56 -10.77 0.46
CA ASP A 186 -3.67 -9.85 0.73
C ASP A 186 -4.60 -9.72 -0.50
N VAL A 187 -4.04 -9.42 -1.68
CA VAL A 187 -4.83 -9.31 -2.93
C VAL A 187 -5.55 -10.62 -3.25
N ARG A 188 -4.91 -11.77 -3.01
CA ARG A 188 -5.54 -13.08 -3.19
C ARG A 188 -6.72 -13.30 -2.24
N ASN A 189 -6.62 -12.86 -0.98
CA ASN A 189 -7.74 -12.96 -0.02
C ASN A 189 -8.87 -12.01 -0.42
N ALA A 190 -8.54 -10.78 -0.79
CA ALA A 190 -9.48 -9.80 -1.32
C ALA A 190 -10.24 -10.34 -2.55
N ALA A 191 -9.55 -11.03 -3.49
CA ALA A 191 -10.17 -11.65 -4.66
C ALA A 191 -11.25 -12.68 -4.29
N ARG A 192 -11.08 -13.43 -3.18
CA ARG A 192 -12.11 -14.36 -2.68
C ARG A 192 -13.36 -13.63 -2.21
N ILE A 193 -13.22 -12.50 -1.52
CA ILE A 193 -14.34 -11.66 -1.08
C ILE A 193 -15.04 -11.03 -2.29
N VAL A 194 -14.27 -10.61 -3.28
CA VAL A 194 -14.79 -10.07 -4.55
C VAL A 194 -15.57 -11.13 -5.33
N GLY A 195 -15.24 -12.42 -5.14
CA GLY A 195 -15.79 -13.52 -5.94
C GLY A 195 -15.13 -13.63 -7.31
N ASP A 196 -13.83 -13.29 -7.39
CA ASP A 196 -13.06 -13.27 -8.62
C ASP A 196 -12.01 -14.40 -8.64
N PRO A 197 -12.36 -15.59 -9.18
CA PRO A 197 -11.44 -16.72 -9.22
C PRO A 197 -10.26 -16.50 -10.16
N ALA A 198 -10.42 -15.69 -11.21
CA ALA A 198 -9.35 -15.41 -12.17
C ALA A 198 -8.26 -14.54 -11.53
N LEU A 199 -8.64 -13.52 -10.76
CA LEU A 199 -7.68 -12.73 -9.99
C LEU A 199 -7.03 -13.59 -8.90
N HIS A 200 -7.79 -14.44 -8.22
CA HIS A 200 -7.26 -15.36 -7.21
C HIS A 200 -6.15 -16.25 -7.79
N GLU A 201 -6.42 -16.92 -8.90
CA GLU A 201 -5.45 -17.78 -9.60
C GLU A 201 -4.24 -16.97 -10.09
N LYS A 202 -4.47 -15.80 -10.68
CA LYS A 202 -3.38 -14.91 -11.12
C LYS A 202 -2.45 -14.55 -9.97
N MET A 203 -2.98 -14.25 -8.78
CA MET A 203 -2.13 -13.94 -7.63
C MET A 203 -1.38 -15.15 -7.09
N GLU A 204 -1.88 -16.38 -7.29
CA GLU A 204 -1.12 -17.60 -7.00
C GLU A 204 0.04 -17.78 -7.99
N GLN A 205 -0.19 -17.52 -9.27
CA GLN A 205 0.86 -17.53 -10.29
C GLN A 205 1.95 -16.49 -10.00
N VAL A 206 1.56 -15.26 -9.65
CA VAL A 206 2.50 -14.20 -9.22
C VAL A 206 3.31 -14.66 -8.02
N SER A 207 2.63 -15.19 -6.99
CA SER A 207 3.28 -15.66 -5.77
C SER A 207 4.28 -16.78 -6.04
N ALA A 208 3.95 -17.72 -6.92
CA ALA A 208 4.84 -18.81 -7.31
C ALA A 208 6.06 -18.29 -8.10
N ALA A 209 5.85 -17.33 -9.01
CA ALA A 209 6.91 -16.76 -9.83
C ALA A 209 7.97 -16.02 -9.01
N ILE A 210 7.57 -15.32 -7.94
CA ILE A 210 8.49 -14.55 -7.10
C ILE A 210 9.12 -15.37 -5.95
N LYS A 211 8.48 -16.47 -5.54
CA LYS A 211 8.93 -17.34 -4.42
C LYS A 211 9.95 -18.38 -4.87
N ARG A 212 11.16 -17.93 -5.19
CA ARG A 212 12.25 -18.81 -5.61
C ARG A 212 13.60 -18.43 -5.03
N ASP A 213 14.51 -19.40 -5.03
CA ASP A 213 15.93 -19.26 -4.71
C ASP A 213 16.20 -18.45 -3.43
N ILE A 214 17.18 -17.54 -3.50
CA ILE A 214 17.74 -16.77 -2.40
C ILE A 214 16.73 -15.89 -1.67
N VAL A 215 15.64 -15.49 -2.34
CA VAL A 215 14.66 -14.55 -1.78
C VAL A 215 13.85 -15.21 -0.65
N PHE A 216 13.70 -16.53 -0.68
CA PHE A 216 12.96 -17.30 0.33
C PHE A 216 13.79 -18.45 0.92
N ALA A 217 15.11 -18.27 1.00
CA ALA A 217 15.99 -19.22 1.67
C ALA A 217 15.61 -19.40 3.15
N ALA A 218 15.71 -20.63 3.65
CA ALA A 218 15.40 -20.94 5.04
C ALA A 218 16.30 -20.16 6.00
N SER A 219 15.73 -19.70 7.10
CA SER A 219 16.51 -19.08 8.17
C SER A 219 17.52 -20.08 8.73
N LEU A 220 18.76 -19.62 8.91
CA LEU A 220 19.83 -20.38 9.56
C LEU A 220 19.55 -20.61 11.06
N TYR A 221 18.59 -19.88 11.66
CA TYR A 221 18.21 -20.05 13.07
C TYR A 221 17.20 -21.18 13.31
N THR A 222 16.49 -21.63 12.27
CA THR A 222 15.44 -22.67 12.38
C THR A 222 15.86 -23.99 11.74
N SER A 223 17.09 -24.08 11.26
CA SER A 223 17.68 -25.26 10.61
C SER A 223 18.63 -26.02 11.55
N MET A 224 18.26 -26.09 12.83
CA MET A 224 18.90 -26.94 13.84
C MET A 224 18.04 -28.17 14.13
#